data_AF-A0A2D5A8I3-F1
#
_entry.id   AF-A0A2D5A8I3-F1
#
_cell.length_a   1.000
_cell.length_b   1.000
_cell.length_c   1.000
_cell.angle_alpha   90.00
_cell.angle_beta   90.00
_cell.angle_gamma   90.00
#
_symmetry.space_group_name_H-M   'P 1'
#
loop_
_entity.id
_entity.type
_entity.pdbx_description
1 polymer ?
#
loop_
_entity_poly.entity_id
_entity_poly.type
_entity_poly.pdbx_seq_one_letter_code
_entity_poly.pdbx_strand_id
1 'polypeptide(L)'
;MNEESPELRFGVPVWASLLGWALAIGFMGFYFHVAHAVMRGLAPSFGIDSGAIATATFGTIAMGLGIVWLVFIAELPEMWFLHRRPHRLVKDGRCPMCGHPVRAAGVNKCGECGADVDHLPPSYAVGWRAVKRFCIALALAFLVGTISAEIVIAADERSMRSTVRSMNSQAGITATGKPLEITFSRRWPASFSRVDWNSEFGFRAVPIFSYGPGR
;
A
#
# COMPACT_ATOMS: atom_id res chain seq x y z
N MET A 1 31.95 9.93 -41.23
CA MET A 1 31.67 8.90 -40.21
C MET A 1 31.14 9.63 -38.99
N ASN A 2 29.84 9.57 -38.76
CA ASN A 2 29.23 10.11 -37.54
C ASN A 2 29.48 9.08 -36.45
N GLU A 3 30.50 9.31 -35.62
CA GLU A 3 30.59 8.63 -34.33
C GLU A 3 29.44 9.15 -33.48
N GLU A 4 28.35 8.38 -33.43
CA GLU A 4 27.35 8.49 -32.37
C GLU A 4 28.09 8.22 -31.05
N SER A 5 28.63 9.29 -30.47
CA SER A 5 29.04 9.30 -29.08
C SER A 5 27.85 8.77 -28.29
N PRO A 6 27.97 7.64 -27.55
CA PRO A 6 26.85 7.12 -26.81
C PRO A 6 26.41 8.22 -25.86
N GLU A 7 25.22 8.79 -26.10
CA GLU A 7 24.65 9.76 -25.19
C GLU A 7 24.64 9.10 -23.81
N LEU A 8 25.57 9.53 -22.96
CA LEU A 8 25.66 9.10 -21.57
C LEU A 8 24.46 9.71 -20.86
N ARG A 9 23.33 9.00 -20.97
CA ARG A 9 22.07 9.40 -20.37
C ARG A 9 22.16 9.17 -18.87
N PHE A 10 21.84 10.21 -18.10
CA PHE A 10 21.54 10.05 -16.69
C PHE A 10 20.40 9.02 -16.55
N GLY A 11 20.70 7.89 -15.91
CA GLY A 11 19.77 6.79 -15.74
C GLY A 11 19.65 6.42 -14.26
N VAL A 12 18.42 6.12 -13.82
CA VAL A 12 18.22 5.51 -12.51
C VAL A 12 18.60 4.03 -12.61
N PRO A 13 19.41 3.49 -11.67
CA PRO A 13 19.71 2.06 -11.65
C PRO A 13 18.40 1.25 -11.56
N VAL A 14 18.26 0.23 -12.40
CA VAL A 14 17.04 -0.60 -12.49
C VAL A 14 16.64 -1.18 -11.13
N TRP A 15 17.61 -1.67 -10.36
CA TRP A 15 17.36 -2.22 -9.02
C TRP A 15 16.78 -1.18 -8.05
N ALA A 16 17.23 0.08 -8.13
CA ALA A 16 16.78 1.15 -7.25
C ALA A 16 15.36 1.60 -7.62
N SER A 17 15.05 1.64 -8.92
CA SER A 17 13.68 1.85 -9.40
C SER A 17 12.76 0.71 -8.96
N LEU A 18 13.15 -0.55 -9.18
CA LEU A 18 12.35 -1.71 -8.79
C LEU A 18 12.08 -1.74 -7.29
N LEU A 19 13.11 -1.50 -6.46
CA LEU A 19 12.97 -1.45 -5.01
C LEU A 19 12.04 -0.31 -4.58
N GLY A 20 12.22 0.89 -5.15
CA GLY A 20 11.35 2.04 -4.86
C GLY A 20 9.89 1.77 -5.20
N TRP A 21 9.61 1.21 -6.39
CA TRP A 21 8.26 0.84 -6.81
C TRP A 21 7.66 -0.29 -5.96
N ALA A 22 8.44 -1.32 -5.64
CA ALA A 22 7.99 -2.42 -4.80
C ALA A 22 7.62 -1.94 -3.39
N LEU A 23 8.44 -1.07 -2.79
CA LEU A 23 8.16 -0.48 -1.49
C LEU A 23 6.94 0.45 -1.55
N ALA A 24 6.81 1.27 -2.59
CA ALA A 24 5.65 2.15 -2.75
C ALA A 24 4.34 1.37 -2.92
N ILE A 25 4.31 0.38 -3.81
CA ILE A 25 3.14 -0.48 -4.04
C ILE A 25 2.82 -1.29 -2.79
N GLY A 26 3.83 -1.86 -2.13
CA GLY A 26 3.66 -2.60 -0.88
C GLY A 26 3.09 -1.73 0.24
N PHE A 27 3.62 -0.52 0.43
CA PHE A 27 3.12 0.43 1.41
C PHE A 27 1.67 0.87 1.13
N MET A 28 1.37 1.25 -0.12
CA MET A 28 0.00 1.62 -0.52
C MET A 28 -0.96 0.43 -0.40
N GLY A 29 -0.53 -0.76 -0.81
CA GLY A 29 -1.33 -1.98 -0.71
C GLY A 29 -1.63 -2.35 0.73
N PHE A 30 -0.65 -2.24 1.63
CA PHE A 30 -0.84 -2.42 3.06
C PHE A 30 -1.79 -1.37 3.66
N TYR A 31 -1.68 -0.11 3.25
CA TYR A 31 -2.64 0.90 3.66
C TYR A 31 -4.07 0.54 3.22
N PHE A 32 -4.26 0.18 1.95
CA PHE A 32 -5.59 -0.17 1.44
C PHE A 32 -6.13 -1.43 2.09
N HIS A 33 -5.26 -2.39 2.42
CA HIS A 33 -5.64 -3.55 3.23
C HIS A 33 -6.21 -3.13 4.59
N VAL A 34 -5.49 -2.26 5.31
CA VAL A 34 -5.93 -1.77 6.62
C VAL A 34 -7.21 -0.97 6.52
N ALA A 35 -7.27 0.00 5.61
CA ALA A 35 -8.45 0.84 5.40
C ALA A 35 -9.67 -0.01 5.03
N HIS A 36 -9.51 -0.97 4.12
CA HIS A 36 -10.61 -1.84 3.72
C HIS A 36 -11.09 -2.73 4.86
N ALA A 37 -10.18 -3.34 5.62
CA ALA A 37 -10.54 -4.15 6.77
C ALA A 37 -11.27 -3.34 7.86
N VAL A 38 -10.83 -2.11 8.13
CA VAL A 38 -11.50 -1.19 9.05
C VAL A 38 -12.90 -0.86 8.54
N MET A 39 -13.05 -0.50 7.26
CA MET A 39 -14.36 -0.20 6.68
C MET A 39 -15.30 -1.40 6.70
N ARG A 40 -14.79 -2.61 6.45
CA ARG A 40 -15.56 -3.86 6.60
C ARG A 40 -15.95 -4.13 8.06
N GLY A 41 -15.12 -3.74 9.02
CA GLY A 41 -15.43 -3.82 10.45
C GLY A 41 -16.51 -2.81 10.90
N LEU A 42 -16.57 -1.65 10.24
CA LEU A 42 -17.59 -0.62 10.47
C LEU A 42 -18.94 -0.96 9.83
N ALA A 43 -18.94 -1.65 8.69
CA ALA A 43 -20.17 -2.14 8.06
C ALA A 43 -20.64 -3.42 8.75
N PRO A 44 -21.77 -3.41 9.50
CA PRO A 44 -22.23 -4.56 10.26
C PRO A 44 -22.70 -5.67 9.31
N SER A 45 -21.79 -6.57 8.97
CA SER A 45 -22.05 -7.68 8.05
C SER A 45 -21.17 -8.87 8.40
N PHE A 46 -21.62 -10.06 8.02
CA PHE A 46 -20.88 -11.30 8.17
C PHE A 46 -21.13 -12.16 6.93
N GLY A 47 -20.08 -12.60 6.25
CA GLY A 47 -20.16 -13.27 4.96
C GLY A 47 -20.01 -12.33 3.77
N ILE A 48 -20.34 -12.88 2.59
CA ILE A 48 -20.30 -12.18 1.31
C ILE A 48 -21.61 -11.41 1.14
N ASP A 49 -21.68 -10.23 1.75
CA ASP A 49 -22.74 -9.25 1.51
C ASP A 49 -22.23 -8.19 0.54
N SER A 50 -22.76 -8.19 -0.68
CA SER A 50 -22.37 -7.24 -1.72
C SER A 50 -22.58 -5.79 -1.32
N GLY A 51 -23.61 -5.48 -0.50
CA GLY A 51 -23.88 -4.13 -0.04
C GLY A 51 -22.80 -3.64 0.93
N ALA A 52 -22.39 -4.50 1.87
CA ALA A 52 -21.34 -4.20 2.82
C ALA A 52 -19.95 -4.12 2.15
N ILE A 53 -19.68 -4.98 1.18
CA ILE A 53 -18.46 -4.90 0.36
C ILE A 53 -18.44 -3.57 -0.40
N ALA A 54 -19.52 -3.20 -1.11
CA ALA A 54 -19.59 -1.95 -1.84
C ALA A 54 -19.40 -0.71 -0.94
N THR A 55 -20.05 -0.71 0.23
CA THR A 55 -19.91 0.36 1.24
C THR A 55 -18.48 0.45 1.73
N ALA A 56 -17.84 -0.70 2.02
CA ALA A 56 -16.47 -0.73 2.47
C ALA A 56 -15.50 -0.26 1.38
N THR A 57 -15.72 -0.66 0.14
CA THR A 57 -14.94 -0.21 -1.02
C THR A 57 -15.06 1.30 -1.20
N PHE A 58 -16.27 1.86 -1.11
CA PHE A 58 -16.48 3.30 -1.20
C PHE A 58 -15.76 4.07 -0.09
N GLY A 59 -15.87 3.61 1.16
CA GLY A 59 -15.14 4.21 2.28
C GLY A 59 -13.62 4.09 2.11
N THR A 60 -13.14 2.97 1.56
CA THR A 60 -11.72 2.77 1.25
C THR A 60 -11.22 3.75 0.22
N ILE A 61 -12.00 4.03 -0.84
CA ILE A 61 -11.69 5.03 -1.85
C ILE A 61 -11.64 6.43 -1.21
N ALA A 62 -12.62 6.76 -0.36
CA ALA A 62 -12.65 8.05 0.33
C ALA A 62 -11.42 8.25 1.23
N MET A 63 -11.01 7.23 1.99
CA MET A 63 -9.76 7.26 2.77
C MET A 63 -8.52 7.35 1.87
N GLY A 64 -8.55 6.70 0.71
CA GLY A 64 -7.49 6.71 -0.30
C GLY A 64 -7.16 8.09 -0.88
N LEU A 65 -8.08 9.07 -0.80
CA LEU A 65 -7.81 10.44 -1.21
C LEU A 65 -6.61 11.06 -0.47
N GLY A 66 -6.36 10.63 0.78
CA GLY A 66 -5.18 11.05 1.53
C GLY A 66 -3.86 10.55 0.92
N ILE A 67 -3.84 9.36 0.33
CA ILE A 67 -2.63 8.78 -0.30
C ILE A 67 -2.29 9.47 -1.61
N VAL A 68 -3.26 10.06 -2.32
CA VAL A 68 -3.00 10.72 -3.61
C VAL A 68 -1.93 11.82 -3.47
N TRP A 69 -1.83 12.45 -2.30
CA TRP A 69 -0.79 13.43 -1.98
C TRP A 69 0.63 12.84 -1.85
N LEU A 70 0.75 11.52 -1.72
CA LEU A 70 2.03 10.80 -1.67
C LEU A 70 2.62 10.52 -3.06
N VAL A 71 2.03 11.06 -4.14
CA VAL A 71 2.56 10.95 -5.52
C VAL A 71 4.05 11.31 -5.61
N PHE A 72 4.51 12.25 -4.80
CA PHE A 72 5.92 12.66 -4.75
C PHE A 72 6.87 11.55 -4.26
N ILE A 73 6.37 10.58 -3.49
CA ILE A 73 7.18 9.45 -2.99
C ILE A 73 7.56 8.52 -4.14
N ALA A 74 6.65 8.31 -5.11
CA ALA A 74 6.92 7.46 -6.27
C ALA A 74 8.04 8.02 -7.16
N GLU A 75 8.24 9.33 -7.13
CA GLU A 75 9.26 10.05 -7.90
C GLU A 75 10.57 10.24 -7.13
N LEU A 76 10.65 9.84 -5.86
CA LEU A 76 11.87 9.99 -5.05
C LEU A 76 13.12 9.35 -5.66
N PRO A 77 13.07 8.15 -6.25
CA PRO A 77 14.24 7.56 -6.90
C PRO A 77 14.72 8.40 -8.09
N GLU A 78 13.81 8.85 -8.95
CA GLU A 78 14.14 9.72 -10.09
C GLU A 78 14.69 11.07 -9.60
N MET A 79 14.02 11.70 -8.62
CA MET A 79 14.45 12.96 -8.00
C MET A 79 15.84 12.85 -7.36
N TRP A 80 16.14 11.73 -6.69
CA TRP A 80 17.41 11.51 -6.04
C TRP A 80 18.54 11.27 -7.05
N PHE A 81 18.37 10.31 -7.97
CA PHE A 81 19.45 9.88 -8.87
C PHE A 81 19.68 10.83 -10.04
N LEU A 82 18.62 11.49 -10.54
CA LEU A 82 18.72 12.38 -11.70
C LEU A 82 19.00 13.82 -11.29
N HIS A 83 18.49 14.29 -10.15
CA HIS A 83 18.63 15.72 -9.79
C HIS A 83 19.53 15.93 -8.58
N ARG A 84 19.29 15.23 -7.46
CA ARG A 84 20.03 15.53 -6.21
C ARG A 84 21.46 14.98 -6.19
N ARG A 85 21.68 13.74 -6.66
CA ARG A 85 22.99 13.08 -6.67
C ARG A 85 23.98 13.80 -7.59
N PRO A 86 23.64 14.16 -8.85
CA PRO A 86 24.57 14.87 -9.73
C PRO A 86 25.00 16.23 -9.15
N HIS A 87 24.05 17.02 -8.63
CA HIS A 87 24.38 18.29 -7.97
C HIS A 87 25.29 18.13 -6.74
N ARG A 88 25.14 17.05 -5.96
CA ARG A 88 26.05 16.75 -4.84
C ARG A 88 27.45 16.38 -5.34
N LEU A 89 27.54 15.49 -6.32
CA LEU A 89 28.83 15.06 -6.87
C LEU A 89 29.62 16.23 -7.45
N VAL A 90 28.97 17.15 -8.17
CA VAL A 90 29.62 18.37 -8.70
C VAL A 90 30.12 19.28 -7.59
N LYS A 91 29.33 19.47 -6.51
CA LYS A 91 29.78 20.24 -5.32
C LYS A 91 31.02 19.61 -4.67
N ASP A 92 31.07 18.28 -4.63
CA ASP A 92 32.20 17.51 -4.11
C ASP A 92 33.38 17.41 -5.10
N GLY A 93 33.30 18.06 -6.27
CA GLY A 93 34.35 18.05 -7.29
C GLY A 93 34.49 16.73 -8.06
N ARG A 94 33.44 15.91 -8.04
CA ARG A 94 33.35 14.61 -8.71
C ARG A 94 32.46 14.70 -9.95
N CYS A 95 32.65 13.77 -10.87
CA CYS A 95 31.87 13.68 -12.09
C CYS A 95 30.39 13.39 -11.75
N PRO A 96 29.41 14.14 -12.30
CA PRO A 96 28.00 13.92 -12.02
C PRO A 96 27.47 12.56 -12.48
N MET A 97 28.14 11.93 -13.46
CA MET A 97 27.76 10.63 -14.03
C MET A 97 28.34 9.46 -13.23
N CYS A 98 29.66 9.31 -13.24
CA CYS A 98 30.36 8.15 -12.67
C CYS A 98 30.85 8.35 -11.23
N GLY A 99 30.92 9.60 -10.75
CA GLY A 99 31.43 9.93 -9.40
C GLY A 99 32.96 9.95 -9.27
N HIS A 100 33.71 9.84 -10.37
CA HIS A 100 35.17 9.95 -10.38
C HIS A 100 35.62 11.38 -10.03
N PRO A 101 36.70 11.59 -9.24
CA PRO A 101 37.18 12.94 -8.92
C PRO A 101 37.70 13.67 -10.17
N VAL A 102 37.20 14.89 -10.45
CA VAL A 102 37.56 15.65 -11.68
C VAL A 102 38.14 17.03 -11.38
N ARG A 103 37.72 17.69 -10.28
CA ARG A 103 38.26 19.00 -9.89
C ARG A 103 39.76 18.99 -9.57
N ALA A 104 40.33 17.83 -9.22
CA ALA A 104 41.77 17.70 -8.98
C ALA A 104 42.61 17.83 -10.26
N ALA A 105 42.01 17.65 -11.44
CA ALA A 105 42.71 17.58 -12.72
C ALA A 105 42.46 18.79 -13.64
N GLY A 106 41.56 19.72 -13.29
CA GLY A 106 41.29 20.93 -14.09
C GLY A 106 40.71 20.67 -15.49
N VAL A 107 40.07 19.50 -15.68
CA VAL A 107 39.58 19.03 -16.99
C VAL A 107 38.06 19.22 -17.10
N ASN A 108 37.61 19.69 -18.27
CA ASN A 108 36.18 19.88 -18.58
C ASN A 108 35.44 18.57 -18.87
N LYS A 109 36.19 17.47 -19.10
CA LYS A 109 35.67 16.13 -19.39
C LYS A 109 36.20 15.11 -18.40
N CYS A 110 35.36 14.17 -17.99
CA CYS A 110 35.78 13.07 -17.14
C CYS A 110 36.69 12.09 -17.91
N GLY A 111 37.86 11.76 -17.36
CA GLY A 111 38.78 10.79 -17.97
C GLY A 111 38.29 9.34 -17.97
N GLU A 112 37.32 8.98 -17.11
CA GLU A 112 36.76 7.62 -17.03
C GLU A 112 35.57 7.44 -17.97
N CYS A 113 34.58 8.33 -17.88
CA CYS A 113 33.33 8.19 -18.63
C CYS A 113 33.19 9.17 -19.79
N GLY A 114 34.14 10.07 -20.03
CA GLY A 114 34.09 11.05 -21.12
C GLY A 114 33.03 12.14 -21.00
N ALA A 115 32.18 12.09 -19.97
CA ALA A 115 31.10 13.06 -19.76
C ALA A 115 31.63 14.45 -19.41
N ASP A 116 30.95 15.49 -19.92
CA ASP A 116 31.23 16.88 -19.53
C ASP A 116 30.89 17.10 -18.06
N VAL A 117 31.83 17.69 -17.34
CA VAL A 117 31.73 17.90 -15.87
C VAL A 117 30.68 18.94 -15.52
N ASP A 118 30.47 19.91 -16.41
CA ASP A 118 29.51 21.01 -16.25
C ASP A 118 28.11 20.68 -16.79
N HIS A 119 27.94 19.53 -17.44
CA HIS A 119 26.64 19.12 -17.96
C HIS A 119 25.75 18.58 -16.83
N LEU A 120 24.86 19.42 -16.35
CA LEU A 120 23.84 19.09 -15.37
C LEU A 120 22.50 18.80 -16.07
N PRO A 121 21.75 17.80 -15.61
CA PRO A 121 20.42 17.54 -16.12
C PRO A 121 19.49 18.74 -15.82
N PRO A 122 18.46 18.97 -16.66
CA PRO A 122 17.49 20.04 -16.46
C PRO A 122 16.77 19.90 -15.11
N SER A 123 16.19 20.99 -14.62
CA SER A 123 15.41 20.99 -13.37
C SER A 123 14.24 19.99 -13.46
N TYR A 124 13.98 19.29 -12.35
CA TYR A 124 12.89 18.32 -12.27
C TYR A 124 11.55 19.02 -12.52
N ALA A 125 10.77 18.48 -13.47
CA ALA A 125 9.40 18.88 -13.71
C ALA A 125 8.50 17.65 -13.60
N VAL A 126 7.44 17.74 -12.78
CA VAL A 126 6.43 16.67 -12.68
C VAL A 126 5.71 16.57 -14.02
N GLY A 127 6.08 15.57 -14.81
CA GLY A 127 5.46 15.32 -16.11
C GLY A 127 4.18 14.49 -15.99
N TRP A 128 3.31 14.56 -17.01
CA TRP A 128 2.12 13.71 -17.12
C TRP A 128 2.44 12.20 -17.07
N ARG A 129 3.65 11.81 -17.45
CA ARG A 129 4.15 10.43 -17.36
C ARG A 129 4.25 9.93 -15.92
N ALA A 130 4.69 10.78 -14.99
CA ALA A 130 4.76 10.49 -13.56
C ALA A 130 3.37 10.18 -13.01
N VAL A 131 2.41 11.05 -13.33
CA VAL A 131 1.00 10.90 -12.93
C VAL A 131 0.42 9.58 -13.43
N LYS A 132 0.62 9.24 -14.72
CA LYS A 132 0.14 7.96 -15.28
C LYS A 132 0.70 6.75 -14.53
N ARG A 133 2.01 6.73 -14.27
CA ARG A 133 2.66 5.62 -13.55
C ARG A 133 2.12 5.50 -12.13
N PHE A 134 1.95 6.62 -11.45
CA PHE A 134 1.35 6.66 -10.12
C PHE A 134 -0.09 6.14 -10.13
N CYS A 135 -0.93 6.56 -11.07
CA CYS A 135 -2.30 6.07 -11.18
C CYS A 135 -2.37 4.54 -11.38
N ILE A 136 -1.48 3.98 -12.22
CA ILE A 136 -1.40 2.53 -12.42
C ILE A 136 -0.99 1.83 -11.12
N ALA A 137 0.05 2.33 -10.45
CA ALA A 137 0.52 1.75 -9.19
C ALA A 137 -0.54 1.86 -8.09
N LEU A 138 -1.28 2.97 -8.02
CA LEU A 138 -2.37 3.19 -7.09
C LEU A 138 -3.50 2.18 -7.33
N ALA A 139 -3.90 1.98 -8.58
CA ALA A 139 -4.92 1.00 -8.95
C ALA A 139 -4.50 -0.43 -8.59
N LEU A 140 -3.24 -0.81 -8.88
CA LEU A 140 -2.70 -2.12 -8.52
C LEU A 140 -2.65 -2.31 -7.00
N ALA A 141 -2.15 -1.32 -6.27
CA ALA A 141 -2.09 -1.36 -4.81
C ALA A 141 -3.49 -1.44 -4.18
N PHE A 142 -4.46 -0.71 -4.72
CA PHE A 142 -5.85 -0.77 -4.29
C PHE A 142 -6.46 -2.17 -4.48
N LEU A 143 -6.26 -2.77 -5.66
CA LEU A 143 -6.75 -4.13 -5.94
C LEU A 143 -6.10 -5.15 -5.00
N VAL A 144 -4.77 -5.13 -4.87
CA VAL A 144 -4.04 -6.05 -3.99
C VAL A 144 -4.46 -5.87 -2.52
N GLY A 145 -4.58 -4.62 -2.07
CA GLY A 145 -4.99 -4.29 -0.70
C GLY A 145 -6.40 -4.78 -0.37
N THR A 146 -7.37 -4.47 -1.23
CA THR A 146 -8.78 -4.87 -1.02
C THR A 146 -8.97 -6.38 -1.10
N ILE A 147 -8.39 -7.05 -2.10
CA ILE A 147 -8.47 -8.51 -2.24
C ILE A 147 -7.81 -9.22 -1.05
N SER A 148 -6.62 -8.77 -0.64
CA SER A 148 -5.93 -9.37 0.52
C SER A 148 -6.73 -9.19 1.81
N ALA A 149 -7.38 -8.04 2.01
CA ALA A 149 -8.25 -7.80 3.15
C ALA A 149 -9.46 -8.74 3.17
N GLU A 150 -10.15 -8.91 2.03
CA GLU A 150 -11.28 -9.83 1.91
C GLU A 150 -10.87 -11.29 2.16
N ILE A 151 -9.69 -11.71 1.69
CA ILE A 151 -9.16 -13.06 1.97
C ILE A 151 -8.95 -13.26 3.48
N VAL A 152 -8.34 -12.28 4.16
CA VAL A 152 -8.09 -12.34 5.61
C VAL A 152 -9.41 -12.35 6.39
N ILE A 153 -10.37 -11.52 6.00
CA ILE A 153 -11.71 -11.49 6.60
C ILE A 153 -12.42 -12.83 6.39
N ALA A 154 -12.41 -13.37 5.18
CA ALA A 154 -13.04 -14.65 4.89
C ALA A 154 -12.40 -15.81 5.67
N ALA A 155 -11.07 -15.77 5.87
CA ALA A 155 -10.37 -16.74 6.71
C ALA A 155 -10.78 -16.62 8.19
N ASP A 156 -10.93 -15.39 8.70
CA ASP A 156 -11.39 -15.13 10.07
C ASP A 156 -12.82 -15.66 10.29
N GLU A 157 -13.74 -15.34 9.39
CA GLU A 157 -15.12 -15.84 9.48
C GLU A 157 -15.21 -17.37 9.35
N ARG A 158 -14.37 -18.00 8.53
CA ARG A 158 -14.27 -19.47 8.46
C ARG A 158 -13.84 -20.05 9.80
N SER A 159 -12.88 -19.42 10.47
CA SER A 159 -12.44 -19.82 11.81
C SER A 159 -13.58 -19.71 12.84
N MET A 160 -14.37 -18.65 12.80
CA MET A 160 -15.53 -18.50 13.70
C MET A 160 -16.58 -19.60 13.43
N ARG A 161 -16.88 -19.86 12.15
CA ARG A 161 -17.81 -20.94 11.75
C ARG A 161 -17.31 -22.33 12.16
N SER A 162 -15.99 -22.57 12.21
CA SER A 162 -15.46 -23.86 12.71
C SER A 162 -15.57 -23.98 14.22
N THR A 163 -15.28 -22.90 14.97
CA THR A 163 -15.38 -22.90 16.44
C THR A 163 -16.81 -23.15 16.91
N VAL A 164 -17.79 -22.50 16.28
CA VAL A 164 -19.21 -22.73 16.57
C VAL A 164 -19.61 -24.18 16.25
N ARG A 165 -19.15 -24.74 15.12
CA ARG A 165 -19.45 -26.14 14.77
C ARG A 165 -18.87 -27.12 15.78
N SER A 166 -17.63 -26.92 16.24
CA SER A 166 -17.03 -27.78 17.27
C SER A 166 -17.77 -27.66 18.60
N MET A 167 -18.15 -26.44 19.01
CA MET A 167 -18.90 -26.23 20.26
C MET A 167 -20.29 -26.85 20.19
N ASN A 168 -21.02 -26.71 19.08
CA ASN A 168 -22.33 -27.35 18.92
C ASN A 168 -22.22 -28.88 18.94
N SER A 169 -21.16 -29.46 18.36
CA SER A 169 -20.93 -30.91 18.42
C SER A 169 -20.64 -31.41 19.84
N GLN A 170 -20.03 -30.59 20.70
CA GLN A 170 -19.76 -30.91 22.10
C GLN A 170 -20.96 -30.62 23.01
N ALA A 171 -21.71 -29.54 22.77
CA ALA A 171 -22.89 -29.16 23.53
C ALA A 171 -24.05 -30.16 23.36
N GLY A 172 -24.14 -30.83 22.20
CA GLY A 172 -25.04 -31.99 22.03
C GLY A 172 -24.73 -33.16 22.96
N ILE A 173 -23.53 -33.20 23.56
CA ILE A 173 -23.08 -34.22 24.52
C ILE A 173 -23.29 -33.73 25.97
N THR A 174 -23.20 -32.42 26.23
CA THR A 174 -23.41 -31.79 27.54
C THR A 174 -24.64 -30.86 27.51
N ALA A 175 -25.84 -31.44 27.54
CA ALA A 175 -27.10 -30.69 27.46
C ALA A 175 -27.39 -29.89 28.74
N THR A 176 -26.75 -28.73 28.90
CA THR A 176 -27.27 -27.63 29.73
C THR A 176 -28.14 -26.76 28.83
N GLY A 177 -29.46 -26.80 29.00
CA GLY A 177 -30.47 -26.12 28.15
C GLY A 177 -30.48 -24.59 28.20
N LYS A 178 -29.31 -23.94 28.24
CA LYS A 178 -29.17 -22.49 28.04
C LYS A 178 -28.79 -22.22 26.57
N PRO A 179 -29.40 -21.22 25.91
CA PRO A 179 -29.00 -20.81 24.58
C PRO A 179 -27.52 -20.40 24.60
N LEU A 180 -26.73 -21.01 23.73
CA LEU A 180 -25.30 -20.77 23.62
C LEU A 180 -25.10 -19.42 22.91
N GLU A 181 -24.68 -18.41 23.65
CA GLU A 181 -24.34 -17.09 23.14
C GLU A 181 -22.82 -16.91 23.16
N ILE A 182 -22.23 -16.62 22.02
CA ILE A 182 -20.78 -16.47 21.87
C ILE A 182 -20.48 -15.16 21.15
N THR A 183 -19.63 -14.33 21.76
CA THR A 183 -19.12 -13.11 21.13
C THR A 183 -17.69 -13.33 20.66
N PHE A 184 -17.44 -13.05 19.39
CA PHE A 184 -16.11 -13.07 18.76
C PHE A 184 -15.62 -11.63 18.53
N SER A 185 -14.34 -11.36 18.84
CA SER A 185 -13.65 -10.18 18.31
C SER A 185 -13.07 -10.51 16.94
N ARG A 186 -13.18 -9.58 15.98
CA ARG A 186 -12.52 -9.72 14.69
C ARG A 186 -10.99 -9.64 14.85
N ARG A 187 -10.25 -10.21 13.90
CA ARG A 187 -8.78 -10.06 13.87
C ARG A 187 -8.36 -8.64 13.49
N TRP A 188 -7.15 -8.27 13.89
CA TRP A 188 -6.49 -7.03 13.42
C TRP A 188 -6.49 -7.01 11.88
N PRO A 189 -6.79 -5.87 11.22
CA PRO A 189 -6.93 -4.51 11.76
C PRO A 189 -8.31 -4.15 12.35
N ALA A 190 -9.30 -5.02 12.24
CA ALA A 190 -10.69 -4.74 12.61
C ALA A 190 -11.05 -5.16 14.04
N SER A 191 -10.07 -5.26 14.95
CA SER A 191 -10.25 -5.83 16.31
C SER A 191 -11.19 -5.07 17.23
N PHE A 192 -11.59 -3.85 16.85
CA PHE A 192 -12.62 -3.07 17.52
C PHE A 192 -14.04 -3.57 17.21
N SER A 193 -14.23 -4.33 16.13
CA SER A 193 -15.52 -4.88 15.70
C SER A 193 -15.77 -6.26 16.31
N ARG A 194 -17.04 -6.55 16.64
CA ARG A 194 -17.47 -7.79 17.27
C ARG A 194 -18.57 -8.48 16.46
N VAL A 195 -18.59 -9.80 16.55
CA VAL A 195 -19.60 -10.66 15.92
C VAL A 195 -20.17 -11.56 16.99
N ASP A 196 -21.46 -11.44 17.23
CA ASP A 196 -22.18 -12.33 18.13
C ASP A 196 -22.73 -13.51 17.35
N TRP A 197 -22.79 -14.66 18.01
CA TRP A 197 -23.44 -15.85 17.53
C TRP A 197 -24.45 -16.33 18.56
N ASN A 198 -25.68 -16.57 18.10
CA ASN A 198 -26.77 -17.15 18.88
C ASN A 198 -27.40 -18.29 18.07
N SER A 199 -27.84 -19.36 18.74
CA SER A 199 -28.54 -20.49 18.12
C SER A 199 -29.81 -20.10 17.35
N GLU A 200 -30.50 -19.02 17.75
CA GLU A 200 -31.75 -18.58 17.11
C GLU A 200 -31.51 -17.71 15.87
N PHE A 201 -30.49 -16.83 15.92
CA PHE A 201 -30.30 -15.78 14.91
C PHE A 201 -29.04 -15.96 14.05
N GLY A 202 -28.20 -16.94 14.37
CA GLY A 202 -26.92 -17.17 13.69
C GLY A 202 -25.88 -16.09 14.01
N PHE A 203 -24.95 -15.86 13.08
CA PHE A 203 -23.93 -14.82 13.21
C PHE A 203 -24.52 -13.44 12.93
N ARG A 204 -24.36 -12.51 13.87
CA ARG A 204 -24.72 -11.10 13.70
C ARG A 204 -23.53 -10.21 14.04
N ALA A 205 -23.18 -9.32 13.13
CA ALA A 205 -22.21 -8.27 13.42
C ALA A 205 -22.85 -7.23 14.36
N VAL A 206 -22.14 -6.87 15.42
CA VAL A 206 -22.60 -5.86 16.38
C VAL A 206 -22.30 -4.48 15.79
N PRO A 207 -23.31 -3.61 15.58
CA PRO A 207 -23.06 -2.26 15.14
C PRO A 207 -22.28 -1.49 16.21
N ILE A 208 -21.15 -0.90 15.82
CA ILE A 208 -20.30 -0.14 16.74
C ILE A 208 -20.99 1.14 17.21
N PHE A 209 -21.81 1.73 16.35
CA PHE A 209 -22.69 2.86 16.68
C PHE A 209 -24.09 2.34 16.97
N SER A 210 -24.34 1.86 18.19
CA SER A 210 -25.72 1.78 18.67
C SER A 210 -26.13 3.20 19.04
N TYR A 211 -26.92 3.86 18.19
CA TYR A 211 -27.74 4.98 18.65
C TYR A 211 -28.74 4.39 19.65
N GLY A 212 -28.36 4.35 20.92
CA GLY A 212 -29.30 4.05 21.99
C GLY A 212 -30.44 5.08 21.94
N PRO A 213 -31.67 4.71 22.30
CA PRO A 213 -32.67 5.72 22.60
C PRO A 213 -32.08 6.62 23.68
N GLY A 214 -32.01 7.93 23.39
CA GLY A 214 -31.43 8.92 24.28
C GLY A 214 -31.97 8.74 25.70
N ARG A 215 -31.05 8.63 26.65
CA ARG A 215 -31.37 8.90 28.05
C ARG A 215 -31.55 10.40 28.24
#